data_AF-A0A2M8F3L4-F1
#
_entry.id   AF-A0A2M8F3L4-F1
#
_cell.length_a   1.000
_cell.length_b   1.000
_cell.length_c   1.000
_cell.angle_alpha   90.00
_cell.angle_beta   90.00
_cell.angle_gamma   90.00
#
_symmetry.space_group_name_H-M   'P 1'
#
loop_
_entity.id
_entity.type
_entity.pdbx_description
1 polymer ?
#
loop_
_entity_poly.entity_id
_entity_poly.type
_entity_poly.pdbx_seq_one_letter_code
_entity_poly.pdbx_strand_id
1 'polypeptide(L)'
;MDYQIASKKLIFTTVISSIIFITASFIFSLILSRKSIALCSNGQSIVGVIHLEHNQTILIPSKSLKDTLSCVGKGMSLYDRTIELIYAHGMSTSFLEELNTRYTVTSSTDVINIDLQPQINILKDTIRIDADKQYVIFRTHVQNPFEFEEVLDSFQPQIVVVPELDFVIKQLLEKSEKMSGIQLIELREGETATYSL
;
A
#
# COMPACT_ATOMS: atom_id res chain seq x y z
N MET A 1 -11.72 -50.43 34.96
CA MET A 1 -11.26 -49.38 34.03
C MET A 1 -10.90 -48.17 34.87
N ASP A 2 -9.63 -48.04 35.20
CA ASP A 2 -9.13 -46.94 36.02
C ASP A 2 -9.11 -45.67 35.18
N TYR A 3 -10.05 -44.77 35.44
CA TYR A 3 -9.99 -43.40 34.92
C TYR A 3 -8.77 -42.74 35.56
N GLN A 4 -7.69 -42.58 34.79
CA GLN A 4 -6.61 -41.68 35.15
C GLN A 4 -7.20 -40.27 35.25
N ILE A 5 -7.47 -39.84 36.49
CA ILE A 5 -7.83 -38.47 36.81
C ILE A 5 -6.58 -37.64 36.51
N ALA A 6 -6.53 -37.07 35.30
CA ALA A 6 -5.52 -36.08 34.97
C ALA A 6 -5.56 -35.02 36.07
N SER A 7 -4.44 -34.86 36.77
CA SER A 7 -4.32 -33.93 37.90
C SER A 7 -4.84 -32.56 37.47
N LYS A 8 -5.70 -31.92 38.28
CA LYS A 8 -6.24 -30.57 37.99
C LYS A 8 -5.15 -29.57 37.63
N LYS A 9 -3.95 -29.75 38.19
CA LYS A 9 -2.75 -28.96 37.87
C LYS A 9 -2.29 -29.15 36.43
N LEU A 10 -2.30 -30.39 35.93
CA LEU A 10 -1.93 -30.76 34.56
C LEU A 10 -2.88 -30.13 33.55
N ILE A 11 -4.19 -30.23 33.79
CA ILE A 11 -5.20 -29.61 32.91
C ILE A 11 -5.02 -28.09 32.89
N PHE A 12 -4.84 -27.45 34.06
CA PHE A 12 -4.63 -26.01 34.16
C PHE A 12 -3.37 -25.54 33.43
N THR A 13 -2.24 -26.27 33.57
CA THR A 13 -1.00 -25.93 32.86
C THR A 13 -1.14 -26.09 31.35
N THR A 14 -1.85 -27.11 30.86
CA THR A 14 -2.07 -27.31 29.42
C THR A 14 -2.94 -26.20 28.84
N VAL A 15 -4.01 -25.81 29.54
CA VAL A 15 -4.88 -24.70 29.13
C VAL A 15 -4.10 -23.39 29.06
N ILE A 16 -3.35 -23.04 30.11
CA ILE A 16 -2.55 -21.81 30.11
C ILE A 16 -1.48 -21.84 29.02
N SER A 17 -0.76 -22.95 28.86
CA SER A 17 0.26 -23.08 27.82
C SER A 17 -0.34 -22.95 26.42
N SER A 18 -1.54 -23.48 26.19
CA SER A 18 -2.23 -23.34 24.90
C SER A 18 -2.67 -21.90 24.64
N ILE A 19 -3.15 -21.17 25.65
CA ILE A 19 -3.49 -19.75 25.53
C ILE A 19 -2.24 -18.94 25.20
N ILE A 20 -1.14 -19.15 25.92
CA ILE A 20 0.15 -18.47 25.68
C ILE A 20 0.65 -18.77 24.27
N PHE A 21 0.56 -20.03 23.81
CA PHE A 21 0.99 -20.39 22.47
C PHE A 21 0.13 -19.72 21.39
N ILE A 22 -1.19 -19.67 21.58
CA ILE A 22 -2.10 -18.99 20.65
C ILE A 22 -1.81 -17.49 20.62
N THR A 23 -1.64 -16.82 21.76
CA THR A 23 -1.29 -15.39 21.78
C THR A 23 0.09 -15.12 21.20
N ALA A 24 1.10 -15.93 21.54
CA ALA A 24 2.43 -15.81 20.98
C ALA A 24 2.44 -16.02 19.46
N SER A 25 1.71 -17.02 18.95
CA SER A 25 1.56 -17.26 17.52
C SER A 25 0.83 -16.11 16.83
N PHE A 26 -0.20 -15.54 17.46
CA PHE A 26 -0.93 -14.40 16.91
C PHE A 26 -0.03 -13.15 16.85
N ILE A 27 0.70 -12.86 17.92
CA ILE A 27 1.69 -11.77 17.97
C ILE A 27 2.79 -11.99 16.93
N PHE A 28 3.32 -13.21 16.81
CA PHE A 28 4.36 -13.52 15.83
C PHE A 28 3.85 -13.36 14.39
N SER A 29 2.60 -13.75 14.12
CA SER A 29 1.98 -13.54 12.80
C SER A 29 1.72 -12.06 12.47
N LEU A 30 1.49 -11.22 13.49
CA LEU A 30 1.38 -9.77 13.36
C LEU A 30 2.75 -9.10 13.15
N ILE A 31 3.81 -9.67 13.71
CA ILE A 31 5.18 -9.15 13.61
C ILE A 31 5.84 -9.53 12.29
N LEU A 32 5.47 -10.66 11.67
CA LEU A 32 5.93 -10.97 10.31
C LEU A 32 5.41 -9.88 9.36
N SER A 33 6.30 -8.98 8.95
CA SER A 33 5.99 -7.92 8.01
C SER A 33 5.60 -8.52 6.67
N ARG A 34 4.30 -8.56 6.43
CA ARG A 34 3.78 -8.90 5.10
C ARG A 34 4.08 -7.73 4.19
N LYS A 35 4.74 -8.03 3.07
CA LYS A 35 4.85 -7.09 1.96
C LYS A 35 3.44 -6.63 1.60
N SER A 36 3.23 -5.32 1.59
CA SER A 36 1.90 -4.78 1.36
C SER A 36 1.96 -3.40 0.75
N ILE A 37 0.88 -3.05 0.07
CA ILE A 37 0.66 -1.72 -0.47
C ILE A 37 -0.66 -1.23 0.11
N ALA A 38 -0.63 -0.10 0.79
CA ALA A 38 -1.82 0.66 1.13
C ALA A 38 -1.92 1.88 0.21
N LEU A 39 -3.06 2.00 -0.46
CA LEU A 39 -3.40 3.13 -1.33
C LEU A 39 -4.57 3.86 -0.71
N CYS A 40 -4.43 5.18 -0.54
CA CYS A 40 -5.48 6.03 0.01
C CYS A 40 -5.81 7.15 -0.97
N SER A 41 -7.09 7.36 -1.21
CA SER A 41 -7.57 8.43 -2.10
C SER A 41 -8.13 9.60 -1.31
N ASN A 42 -7.80 10.81 -1.76
CA ASN A 42 -8.49 12.04 -1.36
C ASN A 42 -9.44 12.53 -2.48
N GLY A 43 -9.90 11.63 -3.33
CA GLY A 43 -10.75 11.91 -4.49
C GLY A 43 -9.94 12.28 -5.73
N GLN A 44 -8.98 13.20 -5.61
CA GLN A 44 -8.20 13.71 -6.75
C GLN A 44 -6.84 13.03 -6.92
N SER A 45 -6.28 12.49 -5.85
CA SER A 45 -4.96 11.90 -5.84
C SER A 45 -4.87 10.67 -4.94
N ILE A 46 -3.93 9.79 -5.28
CA ILE A 46 -3.61 8.60 -4.51
C ILE A 46 -2.29 8.80 -3.76
N VAL A 47 -2.34 8.61 -2.45
CA VAL A 47 -1.18 8.43 -1.58
C VAL A 47 -0.90 6.94 -1.49
N GLY A 48 0.37 6.55 -1.62
CA GLY A 48 0.81 5.17 -1.50
C GLY A 48 1.76 4.96 -0.34
N VAL A 49 1.54 3.91 0.44
CA VAL A 49 2.49 3.40 1.44
C VAL A 49 2.81 1.97 1.05
N ILE A 50 4.06 1.70 0.73
CA ILE A 50 4.52 0.36 0.33
C ILE A 50 5.44 -0.16 1.42
N HIS A 51 5.03 -1.24 2.07
CA HIS A 51 5.88 -2.00 2.96
C HIS A 51 6.49 -3.18 2.22
N LEU A 52 7.81 -3.26 2.27
CA LEU A 52 8.62 -4.33 1.72
C LEU A 52 9.17 -5.23 2.83
N GLU A 53 9.85 -6.30 2.42
CA GLU A 53 10.61 -7.15 3.34
C GLU A 53 11.65 -6.34 4.14
N HIS A 54 12.00 -6.83 5.33
CA HIS A 54 12.92 -6.17 6.26
C HIS A 54 12.44 -4.82 6.79
N ASN A 55 11.12 -4.60 6.84
CA ASN A 55 10.47 -3.39 7.34
C ASN A 55 10.84 -2.12 6.56
N GLN A 56 11.19 -2.25 5.28
CA GLN A 56 11.44 -1.08 4.45
C GLN A 56 10.12 -0.48 3.97
N THR A 57 9.91 0.79 4.25
CA THR A 57 8.71 1.55 3.97
C THR A 57 9.01 2.63 2.95
N ILE A 58 8.30 2.57 1.84
CA ILE A 58 8.34 3.60 0.80
C ILE A 58 7.05 4.40 0.89
N LEU A 59 7.19 5.70 1.08
CA LEU A 59 6.08 6.63 1.06
C LEU A 59 6.03 7.36 -0.28
N ILE A 60 4.85 7.35 -0.89
CA ILE A 60 4.51 8.12 -2.08
C ILE A 60 3.46 9.14 -1.67
N PRO A 61 3.88 10.36 -1.25
CA PRO A 61 2.99 11.35 -0.67
C PRO A 61 2.10 12.02 -1.73
N SER A 62 1.06 12.70 -1.24
CA SER A 62 0.39 13.77 -1.99
C SER A 62 0.93 15.13 -1.54
N LYS A 63 0.57 16.20 -2.24
CA LYS A 63 0.93 17.58 -1.83
C LYS A 63 0.29 17.99 -0.49
N SER A 64 -0.71 17.25 -0.02
CA SER A 64 -1.41 17.48 1.24
C SER A 64 -0.76 16.65 2.34
N LEU A 65 -0.14 17.31 3.32
CA LEU A 65 0.47 16.62 4.47
C LEU A 65 -0.59 15.88 5.28
N LYS A 66 -1.76 16.49 5.47
CA LYS A 66 -2.88 15.87 6.20
C LYS A 66 -3.28 14.54 5.59
N ASP A 67 -3.43 14.49 4.27
CA ASP A 67 -3.88 13.27 3.57
C ASP A 67 -2.77 12.22 3.58
N THR A 68 -1.52 12.67 3.40
CA THR A 68 -0.34 11.81 3.50
C THR A 68 -0.26 11.14 4.87
N LEU A 69 -0.36 11.93 5.94
CA LEU A 69 -0.33 11.43 7.32
C LEU A 69 -1.51 10.51 7.65
N SER A 70 -2.70 10.81 7.13
CA SER A 70 -3.86 9.95 7.28
C SER A 70 -3.63 8.59 6.62
N CYS A 71 -3.01 8.57 5.43
CA CYS A 71 -2.69 7.33 4.75
C CYS A 71 -1.58 6.54 5.45
N VAL A 72 -0.54 7.22 5.91
CA VAL A 72 0.54 6.61 6.71
C VAL A 72 -0.03 5.87 7.93
N GLY A 73 -0.98 6.48 8.65
CA GLY A 73 -1.62 5.82 9.80
C GLY A 73 -2.45 4.57 9.46
N LYS A 74 -2.84 4.38 8.19
CA LYS A 74 -3.56 3.19 7.71
C LYS A 74 -2.63 2.16 7.08
N GLY A 75 -1.55 2.62 6.44
CA GLY A 75 -0.60 1.80 5.71
C GLY A 75 0.56 1.28 6.57
N MET A 76 0.92 2.00 7.64
CA MET A 76 1.99 1.62 8.55
C MET A 76 1.51 0.93 9.81
N SER A 77 2.35 0.04 10.34
CA SER A 77 2.14 -0.54 11.66
C SER A 77 2.15 0.54 12.74
N LEU A 78 1.30 0.40 13.77
CA LEU A 78 1.04 1.43 14.78
C LEU A 78 2.29 1.90 15.56
N TYR A 79 3.30 1.04 15.65
CA TYR A 79 4.58 1.31 16.32
C TYR A 79 5.70 1.71 15.38
N ASP A 80 5.49 1.56 14.07
CA ASP A 80 6.48 1.92 13.08
C ASP A 80 6.54 3.44 12.93
N ARG A 81 7.76 3.96 12.94
CA ARG A 81 8.06 5.39 12.89
C ARG A 81 9.11 5.71 11.84
N THR A 82 9.59 4.71 11.10
CA THR A 82 10.65 4.89 10.10
C THR A 82 10.07 4.83 8.71
N ILE A 83 10.45 5.79 7.88
CA ILE A 83 10.15 5.78 6.46
C ILE A 83 11.51 5.75 5.75
N GLU A 84 11.85 4.59 5.19
CA GLU A 84 13.14 4.36 4.56
C GLU A 84 13.31 5.24 3.32
N LEU A 85 12.25 5.41 2.53
CA LEU A 85 12.31 6.18 1.30
C LEU A 85 11.04 6.99 1.04
N ILE A 86 11.22 8.24 0.61
CA ILE A 86 10.11 9.09 0.16
C ILE A 86 10.30 9.48 -1.30
N TYR A 87 9.23 9.33 -2.08
CA TYR A 87 9.11 9.96 -3.40
C TYR A 87 8.80 11.46 -3.25
N ALA A 88 9.83 12.30 -3.22
CA ALA A 88 9.73 13.72 -2.87
C ALA A 88 9.46 14.65 -4.07
N HIS A 89 9.19 14.09 -5.26
CA HIS A 89 8.99 14.88 -6.47
C HIS A 89 7.86 15.91 -6.30
N GLY A 90 8.21 17.19 -6.44
CA GLY A 90 7.26 18.31 -6.33
C GLY A 90 6.76 18.59 -4.90
N MET A 91 7.43 18.06 -3.87
CA MET A 91 7.15 18.36 -2.47
C MET A 91 7.92 19.59 -1.99
N SER A 92 7.31 20.41 -1.15
CA SER A 92 7.99 21.56 -0.54
C SER A 92 8.94 21.11 0.57
N THR A 93 9.95 21.93 0.88
CA THR A 93 10.83 21.69 2.03
C THR A 93 10.06 21.67 3.34
N SER A 94 9.09 22.58 3.50
CA SER A 94 8.22 22.65 4.68
C SER A 94 7.42 21.36 4.89
N PHE A 95 6.95 20.73 3.82
CA PHE A 95 6.24 19.45 3.90
C PHE A 95 7.14 18.36 4.51
N LEU A 96 8.39 18.26 4.02
CA LEU A 96 9.34 17.26 4.50
C LEU A 96 9.76 17.53 5.95
N GLU A 97 9.97 18.80 6.32
CA GLU A 97 10.27 19.20 7.70
C GLU A 97 9.13 18.80 8.65
N GLU A 98 7.88 19.11 8.30
CA GLU A 98 6.73 18.74 9.12
C GLU A 98 6.55 17.22 9.22
N LEU A 99 6.80 16.47 8.14
CA LEU A 99 6.77 15.00 8.18
C LEU A 99 7.84 14.44 9.12
N ASN A 100 9.06 15.01 9.05
CA ASN A 100 10.20 14.64 9.90
C ASN A 100 9.98 14.93 11.39
N THR A 101 9.00 15.78 11.76
CA THR A 101 8.63 15.96 13.17
C THR A 101 7.94 14.73 13.78
N ARG A 102 7.39 13.83 12.94
CA ARG A 102 6.57 12.68 13.37
C ARG A 102 7.17 11.32 13.00
N TYR A 103 7.97 11.27 11.94
CA TYR A 103 8.58 10.06 11.40
C TYR A 103 10.06 10.30 11.13
N THR A 104 10.88 9.26 11.29
CA THR A 104 12.27 9.26 10.89
C THR A 104 12.36 8.91 9.40
N VAL A 105 12.67 9.90 8.56
CA VAL A 105 12.88 9.68 7.12
C VAL A 105 14.36 9.43 6.85
N THR A 106 14.68 8.29 6.25
CA THR A 106 16.08 7.92 5.97
C THR A 106 16.58 8.52 4.67
N SER A 107 15.74 8.55 3.62
CA SER A 107 16.10 9.08 2.30
C SER A 107 14.90 9.68 1.58
N SER A 108 15.16 10.68 0.73
CA SER A 108 14.20 11.28 -0.19
C SER A 108 14.77 11.33 -1.61
N THR A 109 13.94 11.04 -2.60
CA THR A 109 14.34 11.03 -4.02
C THR A 109 13.17 11.43 -4.91
N ASP A 110 13.49 12.00 -6.07
CA ASP A 110 12.50 12.36 -7.11
C ASP A 110 12.27 11.22 -8.12
N VAL A 111 13.05 10.14 -8.01
CA VAL A 111 12.92 8.94 -8.86
C VAL A 111 13.11 7.70 -7.99
N ILE A 112 12.17 6.77 -8.10
CA ILE A 112 12.25 5.46 -7.42
C ILE A 112 12.30 4.39 -8.50
N ASN A 113 13.42 3.69 -8.53
CA ASN A 113 13.60 2.43 -9.24
C ASN A 113 14.23 1.45 -8.23
N ILE A 114 13.41 0.54 -7.73
CA ILE A 114 13.83 -0.47 -6.76
C ILE A 114 13.78 -1.81 -7.47
N ASP A 115 14.95 -2.41 -7.66
CA ASP A 115 15.14 -3.67 -8.38
C ASP A 115 15.03 -4.90 -7.45
N LEU A 116 14.45 -4.72 -6.25
CA LEU A 116 14.10 -5.80 -5.32
C LEU A 116 12.72 -6.34 -5.69
N GLN A 117 12.37 -7.57 -5.29
CA GLN A 117 11.01 -8.09 -5.48
C GLN A 117 10.07 -7.63 -4.35
N PRO A 118 8.94 -6.96 -4.67
CA PRO A 118 8.46 -6.58 -6.01
C PRO A 118 9.15 -5.34 -6.58
N GLN A 119 9.34 -5.33 -7.91
CA GLN A 119 9.99 -4.21 -8.59
C GLN A 119 9.04 -3.01 -8.60
N ILE A 120 9.52 -1.85 -8.15
CA ILE A 120 8.72 -0.63 -8.04
C ILE A 120 9.37 0.45 -8.90
N ASN A 121 8.60 0.94 -9.86
CA ASN A 121 8.99 2.01 -10.75
C ASN A 121 7.99 3.16 -10.66
N ILE A 122 8.47 4.35 -10.30
CA ILE A 122 7.63 5.56 -10.25
C ILE A 122 8.03 6.49 -11.39
N LEU A 123 7.09 6.73 -12.30
CA LEU A 123 7.23 7.60 -13.46
C LEU A 123 6.19 8.71 -13.39
N LYS A 124 6.59 9.89 -12.92
CA LYS A 124 5.72 11.06 -12.73
C LYS A 124 4.49 10.74 -11.86
N ASP A 125 3.34 10.62 -12.50
CA ASP A 125 2.04 10.35 -11.88
C ASP A 125 1.63 8.88 -11.98
N THR A 126 2.47 8.00 -12.52
CA THR A 126 2.19 6.57 -12.61
C THR A 126 3.16 5.78 -11.73
N ILE A 127 2.63 4.86 -10.94
CA ILE A 127 3.40 3.89 -10.16
C ILE A 127 3.15 2.52 -10.78
N ARG A 128 4.22 1.85 -11.17
CA ARG A 128 4.19 0.45 -11.60
C ARG A 128 4.79 -0.42 -10.51
N ILE A 129 4.08 -1.50 -10.18
CA ILE A 129 4.54 -2.49 -9.21
C ILE A 129 4.42 -3.87 -9.86
N ASP A 130 5.55 -4.53 -10.06
CA ASP A 130 5.63 -5.88 -10.59
C ASP A 130 5.87 -6.86 -9.42
N ALA A 131 4.77 -7.49 -8.98
CA ALA A 131 4.75 -8.53 -7.96
C ALA A 131 4.19 -9.83 -8.55
N ASP A 132 3.43 -10.61 -7.76
CA ASP A 132 2.62 -11.73 -8.27
C ASP A 132 1.63 -11.29 -9.35
N LYS A 133 1.18 -10.03 -9.27
CA LYS A 133 0.40 -9.35 -10.30
C LYS A 133 1.07 -8.04 -10.69
N GLN A 134 0.79 -7.59 -11.91
CA GLN A 134 1.23 -6.29 -12.39
C GLN A 134 0.19 -5.22 -12.05
N TYR A 135 0.59 -4.27 -11.21
CA TYR A 135 -0.22 -3.14 -10.79
C TYR A 135 0.26 -1.87 -11.49
N VAL A 136 -0.69 -1.10 -12.01
CA VAL A 136 -0.45 0.28 -12.45
C VAL A 136 -1.38 1.20 -11.67
N ILE A 137 -0.81 2.17 -10.97
CA ILE A 137 -1.54 3.10 -10.12
C ILE A 137 -1.34 4.51 -10.67
N PHE A 138 -2.43 5.17 -11.02
CA PHE A 138 -2.44 6.57 -11.40
C PHE A 138 -2.57 7.42 -10.13
N ARG A 139 -1.61 8.31 -9.88
CA ARG A 139 -1.53 9.15 -8.68
C ARG A 139 -2.46 10.34 -8.72
N THR A 140 -2.88 10.76 -9.90
CA THR A 140 -3.69 11.96 -10.16
C THR A 140 -4.85 11.62 -11.08
N HIS A 141 -5.86 12.48 -11.14
CA HIS A 141 -7.00 12.30 -12.05
C HIS A 141 -6.53 12.09 -13.50
N VAL A 142 -7.14 11.10 -14.13
CA VAL A 142 -6.99 10.84 -15.56
C VAL A 142 -7.75 11.91 -16.33
N GLN A 143 -7.03 12.87 -16.90
CA GLN A 143 -7.61 13.95 -17.72
C GLN A 143 -7.78 13.55 -19.18
N ASN A 144 -6.88 12.70 -19.68
CA ASN A 144 -6.86 12.27 -21.07
C ASN A 144 -6.99 10.74 -21.16
N PRO A 145 -8.10 10.21 -21.71
CA PRO A 145 -8.30 8.76 -21.80
C PRO A 145 -7.32 8.08 -22.77
N PHE A 146 -6.79 8.80 -23.76
CA PHE A 146 -5.81 8.24 -24.70
C PHE A 146 -4.44 8.05 -24.04
N GLU A 147 -4.00 9.00 -23.21
CA GLU A 147 -2.76 8.86 -22.44
C GLU A 147 -2.86 7.69 -21.46
N PHE A 148 -4.05 7.50 -20.87
CA PHE A 148 -4.33 6.33 -20.03
C PHE A 148 -4.18 5.02 -20.82
N GLU A 149 -4.79 4.91 -22.00
CA GLU A 149 -4.66 3.73 -22.86
C GLU A 149 -3.21 3.46 -23.31
N GLU A 150 -2.44 4.49 -23.64
CA GLU A 150 -1.01 4.35 -23.99
C GLU A 150 -0.20 3.75 -22.82
N VAL A 151 -0.50 4.17 -21.60
CA VAL A 151 0.11 3.62 -20.38
C VAL A 151 -0.29 2.16 -20.18
N LEU A 152 -1.56 1.81 -20.41
CA LEU A 152 -2.03 0.42 -20.33
C LEU A 152 -1.38 -0.48 -21.39
N ASP A 153 -1.21 0.01 -22.62
CA ASP A 153 -0.54 -0.73 -23.69
C ASP A 153 0.94 -0.94 -23.40
N SER A 154 1.59 0.05 -22.79
CA SER A 154 3.02 0.01 -22.47
C SER A 154 3.34 -0.97 -21.34
N PHE A 155 2.46 -1.07 -20.34
CA PHE A 155 2.72 -1.86 -19.13
C PHE A 155 1.94 -3.17 -19.05
N GLN A 156 0.86 -3.33 -19.82
CA GLN A 156 -0.02 -4.50 -19.83
C GLN A 156 -0.46 -4.95 -18.43
N PRO A 157 -0.97 -4.04 -17.58
CA PRO A 157 -1.27 -4.36 -16.19
C PRO A 157 -2.46 -5.31 -16.05
N GLN A 158 -2.45 -6.10 -14.98
CA GLN A 158 -3.61 -6.91 -14.60
C GLN A 158 -4.58 -6.13 -13.71
N ILE A 159 -4.05 -5.23 -12.87
CA ILE A 159 -4.82 -4.40 -11.96
C ILE A 159 -4.43 -2.94 -12.19
N VAL A 160 -5.44 -2.08 -12.36
CA VAL A 160 -5.26 -0.64 -12.49
C VAL A 160 -6.00 0.05 -11.37
N VAL A 161 -5.30 0.89 -10.61
CA VAL A 161 -5.91 1.69 -9.55
C VAL A 161 -5.89 3.15 -9.95
N VAL A 162 -7.04 3.80 -9.86
CA VAL A 162 -7.22 5.21 -10.22
C VAL A 162 -7.93 5.96 -9.11
N PRO A 163 -7.67 7.27 -8.94
CA PRO A 163 -8.57 8.12 -8.17
C PRO A 163 -9.94 8.16 -8.85
N GLU A 164 -10.91 8.79 -8.19
CA GLU A 164 -12.28 8.92 -8.70
C GLU A 164 -12.27 9.38 -10.17
N LEU A 165 -13.06 8.77 -11.03
CA LEU A 165 -13.06 9.11 -12.45
C LEU A 165 -14.21 10.07 -12.77
N ASP A 166 -13.94 11.05 -13.62
CA ASP A 166 -15.03 11.81 -14.23
C ASP A 166 -15.95 10.87 -15.01
N PHE A 167 -17.25 11.15 -14.97
CA PHE A 167 -18.28 10.34 -15.62
C PHE A 167 -18.00 10.12 -17.11
N VAL A 168 -17.54 11.16 -17.81
CA VAL A 168 -17.25 11.09 -19.25
C VAL A 168 -16.07 10.15 -19.51
N ILE A 169 -15.00 10.30 -18.73
CA ILE A 169 -13.81 9.45 -18.84
C ILE A 169 -14.16 7.99 -18.55
N LYS A 170 -14.94 7.76 -17.49
CA LYS A 170 -15.40 6.41 -17.12
C LYS A 170 -16.17 5.74 -18.25
N GLN A 171 -17.11 6.45 -18.88
CA GLN A 171 -17.86 5.90 -20.02
C GLN A 171 -16.99 5.59 -21.24
N LEU A 172 -15.92 6.37 -21.46
CA LEU A 172 -14.98 6.11 -22.55
C LEU A 172 -14.15 4.85 -22.27
N LEU A 173 -13.65 4.71 -21.04
CA LEU A 173 -12.87 3.55 -20.63
C LEU A 173 -13.71 2.26 -20.63
N GLU A 174 -14.96 2.30 -20.18
CA GLU A 174 -15.86 1.14 -20.20
C GLU A 174 -16.14 0.62 -21.62
N LYS A 175 -16.04 1.49 -22.64
CA LYS A 175 -16.20 1.10 -24.04
C LYS A 175 -14.90 0.67 -24.72
N SER A 176 -13.76 0.84 -24.05
CA SER A 176 -12.46 0.52 -24.61
C SER A 176 -12.20 -0.99 -24.55
N GLU A 177 -11.84 -1.58 -25.69
CA GLU A 177 -11.42 -2.99 -25.75
C GLU A 177 -10.13 -3.23 -24.95
N LYS A 178 -9.33 -2.19 -24.72
CA LYS A 178 -8.08 -2.26 -23.93
C LYS A 178 -8.32 -2.58 -22.46
N MET A 179 -9.52 -2.29 -21.96
CA MET A 179 -9.91 -2.63 -20.59
C MET A 179 -10.32 -4.11 -20.43
N SER A 180 -10.41 -4.85 -21.54
CA SER A 180 -10.76 -6.28 -21.51
C SER A 180 -9.69 -7.08 -20.77
N GLY A 181 -10.07 -7.68 -19.65
CA GLY A 181 -9.16 -8.47 -18.80
C GLY A 181 -8.36 -7.67 -17.77
N ILE A 182 -8.51 -6.34 -17.73
CA ILE A 182 -7.92 -5.48 -16.71
C ILE A 182 -8.93 -5.24 -15.60
N GLN A 183 -8.52 -5.47 -14.35
CA GLN A 183 -9.33 -5.09 -13.19
C GLN A 183 -9.11 -3.60 -12.86
N LEU A 184 -10.08 -2.75 -13.21
CA LEU A 184 -10.07 -1.34 -12.81
C LEU A 184 -10.65 -1.18 -11.39
N ILE A 185 -9.89 -0.51 -10.53
CA ILE A 185 -10.27 -0.20 -9.15
C ILE A 185 -10.25 1.32 -8.99
N GLU A 186 -11.44 1.89 -8.85
CA GLU A 186 -11.63 3.31 -8.58
C GLU A 186 -11.65 3.54 -7.06
N LEU A 187 -10.80 4.43 -6.56
CA LEU A 187 -10.77 4.82 -5.15
C LEU A 187 -11.35 6.22 -4.97
N ARG A 188 -12.51 6.29 -4.31
CA ARG A 188 -13.19 7.54 -3.97
C ARG A 188 -12.56 8.23 -2.77
N GLU A 189 -12.94 9.48 -2.53
CA GLU A 189 -12.47 10.23 -1.37
C GLU A 189 -12.70 9.44 -0.05
N GLY A 190 -11.62 9.29 0.71
CA GLY A 190 -11.62 8.60 2.00
C GLY A 190 -11.48 7.08 1.92
N GLU A 191 -11.62 6.49 0.73
CA GLU A 191 -11.44 5.06 0.52
C GLU A 191 -9.97 4.66 0.59
N THR A 192 -9.78 3.40 0.97
CA THR A 192 -8.47 2.77 1.07
C THR A 192 -8.52 1.36 0.55
N ALA A 193 -7.50 0.99 -0.22
CA ALA A 193 -7.26 -0.38 -0.63
C ALA A 193 -5.90 -0.85 -0.13
N THR A 194 -5.86 -2.05 0.44
CA THR A 194 -4.64 -2.70 0.89
C THR A 194 -4.47 -4.01 0.14
N TYR A 195 -3.30 -4.18 -0.48
CA TYR A 195 -2.94 -5.39 -1.21
C TYR A 195 -1.77 -6.07 -0.50
N SER A 196 -1.83 -7.40 -0.40
CA SER A 196 -0.63 -8.19 -0.11
C SER A 196 0.17 -8.30 -1.40
N LEU A 197 1.47 -8.07 -1.29
CA LEU A 197 2.44 -8.23 -2.37
C LEU A 197 3.08 -9.62 -2.37
#